data_AF-A0A5E8VFE8-F1
#
_entry.id   AF-A0A5E8VFE8-F1
#
_cell.length_a   1.000
_cell.length_b   1.000
_cell.length_c   1.000
_cell.angle_alpha   90.00
_cell.angle_beta   90.00
_cell.angle_gamma   90.00
#
_symmetry.space_group_name_H-M   'P 1'
#
loop_
_entity.id
_entity.type
_entity.pdbx_description
1 polymer ?
#
loop_
_entity_poly.entity_id
_entity_poly.type
_entity_poly.pdbx_seq_one_letter_code
_entity_poly.pdbx_strand_id
1 'polypeptide(L)'
;MEQGMSLQEELHRARKERLIRMSQPRQKVEVKPEPIPAPVTEFDTIEAWIKRQRAIPLPAHREPSFSLVEEFDQNCATIGKVIFAVAQHFNISTQDLKSSSRVAALAYARQIGFYLSRELTKKSFPHIGERFGGRDHTTVLHGYRKIEQAMKTDWTVAYDIAHAELLV
;
A
#
# COMPACT_ATOMS: atom_id res chain seq x y z
N MET A 1 -5.41 -42.35 18.20
CA MET A 1 -6.02 -41.18 18.87
C MET A 1 -5.14 -39.99 18.55
N GLU A 2 -5.39 -39.34 17.41
CA GLU A 2 -4.69 -38.10 17.04
C GLU A 2 -5.67 -36.95 17.31
N GLN A 3 -5.43 -36.21 18.39
CA GLN A 3 -6.09 -34.93 18.59
C GLN A 3 -5.34 -33.92 17.71
N GLY A 4 -5.88 -33.67 16.52
CA GLY A 4 -5.41 -32.57 15.66
C GLY A 4 -5.68 -31.24 16.35
N MET A 5 -4.68 -30.36 16.41
CA MET A 5 -4.77 -29.04 17.02
C MET A 5 -5.87 -28.21 16.35
N SER A 6 -6.62 -27.44 17.13
CA SER A 6 -7.71 -26.61 16.61
C SER A 6 -7.16 -25.49 15.73
N LEU A 7 -7.83 -25.20 14.60
CA LEU A 7 -7.48 -24.10 13.70
C LEU A 7 -7.37 -22.74 14.43
N GLN A 8 -8.13 -22.58 15.53
CA GLN A 8 -8.07 -21.38 16.39
C GLN A 8 -6.75 -21.30 17.18
N GLU A 9 -6.21 -22.44 17.60
CA GLU A 9 -4.92 -22.53 18.31
C GLU A 9 -3.76 -22.27 17.35
N GLU A 10 -3.84 -22.77 16.11
CA GLU A 10 -2.86 -22.48 15.05
C GLU A 10 -2.86 -20.99 14.71
N LEU A 11 -4.04 -20.38 14.54
CA LEU A 11 -4.17 -18.95 14.25
C LEU A 11 -3.63 -18.09 15.40
N HIS A 12 -3.90 -18.48 16.65
CA HIS A 12 -3.43 -17.76 17.83
C HIS A 12 -1.91 -17.87 18.00
N ARG A 13 -1.34 -19.05 17.71
CA ARG A 13 0.11 -19.29 17.73
C ARG A 13 0.83 -18.48 16.66
N ALA A 14 0.34 -18.48 15.43
CA ALA A 14 0.90 -17.69 14.34
C ALA A 14 0.87 -16.17 14.64
N ARG A 15 -0.21 -15.70 15.27
CA ARG A 15 -0.33 -14.28 15.69
C ARG A 15 0.68 -13.92 16.78
N LYS A 16 0.92 -14.82 17.73
CA LYS A 16 1.88 -14.64 18.84
C LYS A 16 3.33 -14.67 18.34
N GLU A 17 3.66 -15.57 17.41
CA GLU A 17 4.99 -15.64 16.78
C GLU A 17 5.31 -14.40 15.95
N ARG A 18 4.32 -13.84 15.25
CA ARG A 18 4.47 -12.58 14.50
C ARG A 18 4.77 -11.40 15.43
N LEU A 19 4.09 -11.30 16.57
CA LEU A 19 4.34 -10.26 17.58
C LEU A 19 5.77 -10.35 18.16
N ILE A 20 6.25 -11.57 18.44
CA ILE A 20 7.63 -11.80 18.92
C ILE A 20 8.65 -11.35 17.88
N ARG A 21 8.41 -11.64 16.59
CA ARG A 21 9.28 -11.24 15.47
C ARG A 21 9.30 -9.73 15.26
N MET A 22 8.16 -9.06 15.46
CA MET A 22 8.04 -7.59 15.40
C MET A 22 8.67 -6.90 16.62
N SER A 23 8.78 -7.59 17.76
CA SER A 23 9.39 -7.09 18.98
C SER A 23 10.93 -7.24 19.00
N GLN A 24 11.53 -7.89 18.01
CA GLN A 24 12.99 -7.93 17.91
C GLN A 24 13.53 -6.58 17.39
N PRO A 25 14.50 -5.96 18.06
CA PRO A 25 15.10 -4.73 17.57
C PRO A 25 15.76 -5.02 16.21
N ARG A 26 15.45 -4.20 15.20
CA ARG A 26 16.07 -4.32 13.88
C ARG A 26 17.58 -4.31 14.06
N GLN A 27 18.23 -5.38 13.63
CA GLN A 27 19.69 -5.48 13.66
C GLN A 27 20.23 -4.30 12.84
N LYS A 28 20.96 -3.41 13.50
CA LYS A 28 21.55 -2.25 12.85
C LYS A 28 22.62 -2.79 11.91
N VAL A 29 22.28 -2.93 10.62
CA VAL A 29 23.24 -3.33 9.59
C VAL A 29 24.28 -2.23 9.55
N GLU A 30 25.46 -2.50 10.08
CA GLU A 30 26.58 -1.58 10.03
C GLU A 30 27.09 -1.54 8.60
N VAL A 31 26.53 -0.62 7.81
CA VAL A 31 26.98 -0.34 6.46
C VAL A 31 28.31 0.40 6.59
N LYS A 32 29.43 -0.31 6.39
CA LYS A 32 30.74 0.32 6.24
C LYS A 32 30.62 1.31 5.07
N PRO A 33 30.80 2.62 5.29
CA PRO A 33 30.64 3.58 4.20
C PRO A 33 31.70 3.25 3.15
N GLU A 34 31.26 2.86 1.96
CA GLU A 34 32.16 2.82 0.82
C GLU A 34 32.70 4.24 0.59
N PRO A 35 34.00 4.37 0.27
CA PRO A 35 34.58 5.68 0.03
C PRO A 35 33.79 6.36 -1.08
N ILE A 36 33.31 7.58 -0.80
CA ILE A 36 32.66 8.41 -1.80
C ILE A 36 33.67 8.58 -2.95
N PRO A 37 33.34 8.14 -4.18
CA PRO A 37 34.26 8.30 -5.30
C PRO A 37 34.57 9.79 -5.47
N ALA A 38 35.84 10.11 -5.73
CA ALA A 38 36.28 11.49 -5.94
C ALA A 38 35.39 12.19 -6.99
N PRO A 39 35.18 13.51 -6.88
CA PRO A 39 34.41 14.26 -7.87
C PRO A 39 35.03 14.01 -9.25
N VAL A 40 34.23 13.47 -10.16
CA VAL A 40 34.65 13.19 -11.54
C VAL A 40 34.98 14.51 -12.22
N THR A 41 36.27 14.81 -12.38
CA THR A 41 36.76 16.08 -12.95
C THR A 41 36.92 16.05 -14.47
N GLU A 42 36.59 14.95 -15.13
CA GLU A 42 36.48 14.89 -16.58
C GLU A 42 35.18 14.17 -16.92
N PHE A 43 34.50 14.62 -17.97
CA PHE A 43 33.30 13.99 -18.50
C PHE A 43 33.62 12.53 -18.88
N ASP A 44 33.48 11.62 -17.93
CA ASP A 44 33.30 10.20 -18.19
C ASP A 44 32.05 10.10 -19.07
N THR A 45 32.34 10.02 -20.37
CA THR A 45 31.39 10.28 -21.43
C THR A 45 30.22 9.33 -21.25
N ILE A 46 28.99 9.80 -21.48
CA ILE A 46 27.79 8.95 -21.51
C ILE A 46 28.04 7.68 -22.35
N GLU A 47 28.87 7.79 -23.41
CA GLU A 47 29.45 6.71 -24.21
C GLU A 47 30.19 5.63 -23.40
N ALA A 48 31.08 5.98 -22.48
CA ALA A 48 31.84 5.04 -21.65
C ALA A 48 30.93 4.31 -20.63
N TRP A 49 29.93 5.01 -20.09
CA TRP A 49 28.91 4.42 -19.22
C TRP A 49 27.99 3.44 -19.98
N ILE A 50 27.53 3.82 -21.19
CA ILE A 50 26.75 2.95 -22.08
C ILE A 50 27.58 1.72 -22.50
N LYS A 51 28.86 1.91 -22.80
CA LYS A 51 29.78 0.82 -23.18
C LYS A 51 30.02 -0.15 -22.02
N ARG A 52 30.01 0.33 -20.78
CA ARG A 52 30.11 -0.48 -19.56
C ARG A 52 28.82 -1.24 -19.26
N GLN A 53 27.64 -0.67 -19.56
CA GLN A 53 26.35 -1.36 -19.41
C GLN A 53 26.06 -2.38 -20.52
N ARG A 54 26.67 -2.26 -21.70
CA ARG A 54 26.51 -3.19 -22.84
C ARG A 54 27.32 -4.49 -22.74
N ALA A 55 28.13 -4.67 -21.70
CA ALA A 55 28.96 -5.87 -21.52
C ALA A 55 28.35 -6.93 -20.58
N ILE A 56 27.02 -6.96 -20.45
CA ILE A 56 26.32 -8.08 -19.83
C ILE A 56 25.94 -9.04 -20.96
N PRO A 57 26.55 -10.22 -21.08
CA PRO A 57 26.12 -11.20 -22.06
C PRO A 57 24.72 -11.68 -21.66
N LEU A 58 23.71 -11.22 -22.40
CA LEU A 58 22.38 -11.81 -22.35
C LEU A 58 22.49 -13.22 -22.97
N PRO A 59 22.12 -14.30 -22.26
CA PRO A 59 22.15 -15.63 -22.84
C PRO A 59 21.25 -15.67 -24.08
N ALA A 60 21.82 -16.08 -25.22
CA ALA A 60 21.27 -15.93 -26.57
C ALA A 60 20.01 -16.75 -26.90
N HIS A 61 19.23 -17.18 -25.90
CA HIS A 61 17.98 -17.92 -26.06
C HIS A 61 17.28 -18.07 -24.71
N ARG A 62 17.12 -16.97 -23.97
CA ARG A 62 16.07 -16.90 -22.98
C ARG A 62 15.30 -15.63 -23.28
N GLU A 63 14.21 -15.77 -24.03
CA GLU A 63 13.07 -14.86 -23.92
C GLU A 63 12.98 -14.47 -22.44
N PRO A 64 12.95 -13.17 -22.09
CA PRO A 64 12.67 -12.82 -20.72
C PRO A 64 11.34 -13.51 -20.41
N SER A 65 11.39 -14.58 -19.62
CA SER A 65 10.20 -15.10 -18.98
C SER A 65 9.79 -13.94 -18.10
N PHE A 66 8.88 -13.13 -18.62
CA PHE A 66 8.25 -11.96 -18.00
C PHE A 66 7.36 -12.43 -16.84
N SER A 67 7.87 -13.35 -16.03
CA SER A 67 7.14 -14.08 -15.01
C SER A 67 7.83 -13.98 -13.66
N LEU A 68 8.79 -13.07 -13.49
CA LEU A 68 9.55 -12.91 -12.24
C LEU A 68 10.00 -11.46 -12.00
N VAL A 69 9.07 -10.52 -12.18
CA VAL A 69 9.13 -9.22 -11.47
C VAL A 69 7.82 -8.86 -10.78
N GLU A 70 6.86 -9.77 -10.72
CA GLU A 70 5.67 -9.60 -9.90
C GLU A 70 5.65 -10.68 -8.82
N GLU A 71 6.65 -10.66 -7.94
CA GLU A 71 6.34 -10.94 -6.54
C GLU A 71 5.43 -9.80 -6.08
N PHE A 72 4.13 -9.94 -6.39
CA PHE A 72 3.08 -9.11 -5.86
C PHE A 72 3.28 -9.07 -4.36
N ASP A 73 3.68 -7.92 -3.85
CA ASP A 73 3.77 -7.67 -2.44
C ASP A 73 2.36 -7.85 -1.85
N GLN A 74 2.07 -9.08 -1.43
CA GLN A 74 0.78 -9.50 -0.91
C GLN A 74 0.46 -8.76 0.40
N ASN A 75 1.44 -8.08 0.99
CA ASN A 75 1.34 -7.24 2.18
C ASN A 75 1.36 -5.73 1.91
N CYS A 76 1.53 -5.27 0.66
CA CYS A 76 1.36 -3.85 0.36
C CYS A 76 -0.12 -3.47 0.39
N ALA A 77 -0.46 -2.50 1.25
CA ALA A 77 -1.76 -1.85 1.20
C ALA A 77 -1.88 -1.12 -0.14
N THR A 78 -2.74 -1.65 -1.02
CA THR A 78 -3.05 -1.04 -2.32
C THR A 78 -4.38 -0.30 -2.22
N ILE A 79 -4.55 0.81 -2.95
CA ILE A 79 -5.82 1.57 -2.98
C ILE A 79 -7.01 0.66 -3.33
N GLY A 80 -6.81 -0.33 -4.21
CA GLY A 80 -7.83 -1.33 -4.54
C GLY A 80 -8.29 -2.16 -3.35
N LYS A 81 -7.37 -2.56 -2.44
CA LYS A 81 -7.71 -3.26 -1.20
C LYS A 81 -8.52 -2.37 -0.27
N VAL A 82 -8.14 -1.09 -0.14
CA VAL A 82 -8.90 -0.10 0.65
C VAL A 82 -10.33 0.06 0.12
N ILE A 83 -10.51 0.18 -1.19
CA ILE A 83 -11.85 0.27 -1.80
C ILE A 83 -12.68 -0.97 -1.48
N PHE A 84 -12.08 -2.16 -1.54
CA PHE A 84 -12.75 -3.42 -1.22
C PHE A 84 -13.12 -3.50 0.27
N ALA A 85 -12.20 -3.20 1.17
CA ALA A 85 -12.40 -3.19 2.62
C ALA A 85 -13.53 -2.23 3.04
N VAL A 86 -13.52 -1.01 2.50
CA VAL A 86 -14.58 -0.02 2.76
C VAL A 86 -15.93 -0.47 2.21
N ALA A 87 -15.95 -1.07 1.02
CA ALA A 87 -17.17 -1.62 0.43
C ALA A 87 -17.77 -2.73 1.33
N GLN A 88 -16.92 -3.60 1.89
CA GLN A 88 -17.36 -4.64 2.81
C GLN A 88 -17.89 -4.08 4.13
N HIS A 89 -17.19 -3.12 4.75
CA HIS A 89 -17.63 -2.51 6.02
C HIS A 89 -19.03 -1.87 5.90
N PHE A 90 -19.26 -1.11 4.82
CA PHE A 90 -20.54 -0.44 4.58
C PHE A 90 -21.58 -1.29 3.85
N ASN A 91 -21.26 -2.55 3.54
CA ASN A 91 -22.11 -3.47 2.77
C ASN A 91 -22.64 -2.84 1.44
N ILE A 92 -21.74 -2.22 0.69
CA ILE A 92 -22.01 -1.59 -0.61
C ILE A 92 -21.13 -2.20 -1.70
N SER A 93 -21.48 -1.99 -2.97
CA SER A 93 -20.61 -2.45 -4.07
C SER A 93 -19.38 -1.55 -4.21
N THR A 94 -18.25 -2.14 -4.62
CA THR A 94 -17.06 -1.36 -5.04
C THR A 94 -17.37 -0.44 -6.22
N GLN A 95 -18.36 -0.80 -7.05
CA GLN A 95 -18.85 0.04 -8.14
C GLN A 95 -19.58 1.28 -7.61
N ASP A 96 -20.29 1.19 -6.48
CA ASP A 96 -20.99 2.32 -5.88
C ASP A 96 -20.02 3.36 -5.33
N LEU A 97 -18.89 2.90 -4.77
CA LEU A 97 -17.78 3.76 -4.35
C LEU A 97 -17.13 4.48 -5.53
N LYS A 98 -17.06 3.85 -6.71
CA LYS A 98 -16.55 4.47 -7.94
C LYS A 98 -17.61 5.28 -8.70
N SER A 99 -18.90 5.08 -8.41
CA SER A 99 -20.00 5.76 -9.09
C SER A 99 -20.00 7.26 -8.81
N SER A 100 -20.67 8.04 -9.66
CA SER A 100 -20.90 9.48 -9.49
C SER A 100 -22.03 9.81 -8.50
N SER A 101 -22.65 8.80 -7.87
CA SER A 101 -23.79 8.98 -6.98
C SER A 101 -23.48 9.90 -5.80
N ARG A 102 -24.39 10.85 -5.55
CA ARG A 102 -24.28 11.87 -4.50
C ARG A 102 -25.02 11.50 -3.21
N VAL A 103 -25.53 10.28 -3.10
CA VAL A 103 -26.17 9.78 -1.89
C VAL A 103 -25.21 9.95 -0.70
N ALA A 104 -25.71 10.53 0.39
CA ALA A 104 -24.89 10.94 1.54
C ALA A 104 -24.11 9.77 2.15
N ALA A 105 -24.74 8.59 2.29
CA ALA A 105 -24.09 7.38 2.80
C ALA A 105 -22.91 6.93 1.91
N LEU A 106 -23.07 6.94 0.58
CA LEU A 106 -22.00 6.60 -0.36
C LEU A 106 -20.89 7.66 -0.35
N ALA A 107 -21.25 8.93 -0.21
CA ALA A 107 -20.27 10.01 -0.08
C ALA A 107 -19.44 9.85 1.20
N TYR A 108 -20.07 9.52 2.32
CA TYR A 108 -19.40 9.25 3.59
C TYR A 108 -18.44 8.06 3.50
N ALA A 109 -18.90 6.92 2.96
CA ALA A 109 -18.05 5.74 2.76
C ALA A 109 -16.83 6.06 1.87
N ARG A 110 -16.99 6.83 0.79
CA ARG A 110 -15.86 7.28 -0.05
C ARG A 110 -14.89 8.17 0.70
N GLN A 111 -15.39 9.07 1.55
CA GLN A 111 -14.52 9.97 2.34
C GLN A 111 -13.63 9.17 3.29
N ILE A 112 -14.16 8.14 3.94
CA ILE A 112 -13.36 7.19 4.74
C ILE A 112 -12.34 6.47 3.85
N GLY A 113 -12.75 6.03 2.66
CA GLY A 113 -11.84 5.42 1.68
C GLY A 113 -10.69 6.35 1.25
N PHE A 114 -10.94 7.65 1.07
CA PHE A 114 -9.90 8.63 0.76
C PHE A 114 -8.90 8.78 1.91
N TYR A 115 -9.41 8.86 3.14
CA TYR A 115 -8.60 8.96 4.34
C TYR A 115 -7.67 7.75 4.48
N LEU A 116 -8.25 6.54 4.51
CA LEU A 116 -7.48 5.29 4.61
C LEU A 116 -6.49 5.12 3.45
N SER A 117 -6.88 5.49 2.23
CA SER A 117 -5.97 5.41 1.07
C SER A 117 -4.75 6.31 1.27
N ARG A 118 -4.94 7.51 1.84
CA ARG A 118 -3.84 8.43 2.10
C ARG A 118 -2.93 7.92 3.22
N GLU A 119 -3.50 7.46 4.32
CA GLU A 119 -2.75 7.00 5.49
C GLU A 119 -1.97 5.71 5.23
N LEU A 120 -2.60 4.72 4.58
CA LEU A 120 -2.01 3.40 4.37
C LEU A 120 -1.04 3.36 3.19
N THR A 121 -1.36 4.07 2.10
CA THR A 121 -0.60 3.93 0.84
C THR A 121 0.31 5.11 0.54
N LYS A 122 0.09 6.26 1.19
CA LYS A 122 0.81 7.53 0.99
C LYS A 122 0.84 8.02 -0.47
N LYS A 123 -0.05 7.51 -1.33
CA LYS A 123 -0.20 7.95 -2.72
C LYS A 123 -0.77 9.37 -2.80
N SER A 124 -0.51 10.06 -3.90
CA SER A 124 -0.95 11.45 -4.09
C SER A 124 -2.48 11.53 -4.25
N PHE A 125 -3.08 12.67 -3.87
CA PHE A 125 -4.52 12.87 -4.02
C PHE A 125 -5.06 12.69 -5.45
N PRO A 126 -4.35 13.13 -6.52
CA PRO A 126 -4.77 12.84 -7.88
C PRO A 126 -4.85 11.33 -8.18
N HIS A 127 -3.84 10.56 -7.75
CA HIS A 127 -3.81 9.12 -7.98
C HIS A 127 -4.91 8.38 -7.20
N ILE A 128 -5.21 8.84 -5.98
CA ILE A 128 -6.35 8.32 -5.22
C ILE A 128 -7.66 8.63 -5.95
N GLY A 129 -7.86 9.87 -6.41
CA GLY A 129 -9.06 10.27 -7.14
C GLY A 129 -9.30 9.43 -8.41
N GLU A 130 -8.25 9.16 -9.17
CA GLU A 130 -8.28 8.29 -10.35
C GLU A 130 -8.83 6.89 -10.01
N ARG A 131 -8.33 6.27 -8.93
CA ARG A 131 -8.76 4.93 -8.47
C ARG A 131 -10.20 4.88 -7.97
N PHE A 132 -10.73 6.00 -7.48
CA PHE A 132 -12.12 6.15 -7.01
C PHE A 132 -13.09 6.61 -8.12
N GLY A 133 -12.79 6.28 -9.37
CA GLY A 133 -13.67 6.56 -10.52
C GLY A 133 -13.38 7.91 -11.19
N GLY A 134 -12.12 8.34 -11.24
CA GLY A 134 -11.73 9.58 -11.93
C GLY A 134 -12.18 10.86 -11.24
N ARG A 135 -12.17 10.89 -9.91
CA ARG A 135 -12.60 12.06 -9.12
C ARG A 135 -11.51 13.12 -9.03
N ASP A 136 -11.93 14.39 -9.02
CA ASP A 136 -11.02 15.52 -8.86
C ASP A 136 -10.24 15.43 -7.54
N HIS A 137 -8.94 15.74 -7.62
CA HIS A 137 -8.04 15.71 -6.47
C HIS A 137 -8.49 16.64 -5.33
N THR A 138 -9.16 17.75 -5.66
CA THR A 138 -9.74 18.68 -4.68
C THR A 138 -10.89 18.04 -3.90
N THR A 139 -11.69 17.17 -4.53
CA THR A 139 -12.75 16.40 -3.87
C THR A 139 -12.16 15.41 -2.88
N VAL A 140 -11.09 14.73 -3.27
CA VAL A 140 -10.36 13.79 -2.39
C VAL A 140 -9.77 14.54 -1.19
N LEU A 141 -9.09 15.66 -1.44
CA LEU A 141 -8.52 16.51 -0.39
C LEU A 141 -9.59 17.01 0.58
N HIS A 142 -10.73 17.46 0.06
CA HIS A 142 -11.82 17.96 0.89
C HIS A 142 -12.43 16.85 1.75
N GLY A 143 -12.63 15.66 1.18
CA GLY A 143 -13.08 14.48 1.91
C GLY A 143 -12.10 14.02 2.99
N TYR A 144 -10.80 13.98 2.67
CA TYR A 144 -9.73 13.67 3.62
C TYR A 144 -9.78 14.61 4.84
N ARG A 145 -9.78 15.93 4.60
CA ARG A 145 -9.80 16.93 5.69
C ARG A 145 -11.06 16.85 6.54
N LYS A 146 -12.20 16.55 5.92
CA LYS A 146 -13.47 16.40 6.63
C LYS A 146 -13.42 15.24 7.61
N ILE A 147 -12.90 14.09 7.20
CA ILE A 147 -12.75 12.91 8.07
C ILE A 147 -11.69 13.14 9.15
N GLU A 148 -10.56 13.75 8.79
CA GLU A 148 -9.50 14.10 9.74
C GLU A 148 -10.00 15.02 10.87
N GLN A 149 -10.90 15.97 10.55
CA GLN A 149 -11.55 16.81 11.55
C GLN A 149 -12.60 16.05 12.34
N ALA A 150 -13.47 15.28 11.67
CA ALA A 150 -14.54 14.54 12.31
C ALA A 150 -14.02 13.48 13.29
N MET A 151 -12.89 12.85 13.00
CA MET A 151 -12.26 11.87 13.89
C MET A 151 -11.86 12.46 15.27
N LYS A 152 -11.70 13.78 15.38
CA LYS A 152 -11.37 14.44 16.65
C LYS A 152 -12.59 14.64 17.55
N THR A 153 -13.79 14.64 16.97
CA THR A 153 -15.03 14.99 17.65
C THR A 153 -16.01 13.83 17.74
N ASP A 154 -16.00 12.94 16.76
CA ASP A 154 -16.97 11.85 16.61
C ASP A 154 -16.28 10.48 16.65
N TRP A 155 -16.59 9.72 17.70
CA TRP A 155 -16.10 8.38 17.91
C TRP A 155 -16.60 7.37 16.87
N THR A 156 -17.75 7.63 16.25
CA THR A 156 -18.32 6.78 15.19
C THR A 156 -17.38 6.73 13.99
N VAL A 157 -16.84 7.89 13.60
CA VAL A 157 -15.90 8.01 12.50
C VAL A 157 -14.61 7.24 12.82
N ALA A 158 -14.10 7.37 14.05
CA ALA A 158 -12.91 6.62 14.48
C ALA A 158 -13.15 5.10 14.46
N TYR A 159 -14.34 4.66 14.89
CA TYR A 159 -14.74 3.26 14.84
C TYR A 159 -14.81 2.75 13.39
N ASP A 160 -15.45 3.49 12.48
CA ASP A 160 -15.57 3.10 11.08
C ASP A 160 -14.21 2.98 10.39
N ILE A 161 -13.29 3.91 10.66
CA ILE A 161 -11.92 3.88 10.14
C ILE A 161 -11.20 2.63 10.66
N ALA A 162 -11.21 2.40 11.97
CA ALA A 162 -10.53 1.26 12.58
C ALA A 162 -11.10 -0.07 12.07
N HIS A 163 -12.42 -0.17 11.90
CA HIS A 163 -13.06 -1.39 11.41
C HIS A 163 -12.70 -1.67 9.95
N ALA A 164 -12.75 -0.65 9.09
CA ALA A 164 -12.35 -0.78 7.70
C ALA A 164 -10.84 -1.05 7.53
N GLU A 165 -9.99 -0.50 8.41
CA GLU A 165 -8.54 -0.77 8.41
C GLU A 165 -8.21 -2.24 8.74
N LEU A 166 -8.98 -2.88 9.62
CA LEU A 166 -8.80 -4.30 9.95
C LEU A 166 -9.09 -5.27 8.78
N LEU A 167 -9.71 -4.78 7.71
CA LEU A 167 -10.06 -5.56 6.51
C LEU A 167 -9.04 -5.39 5.37
N VAL A 168 -8.02 -4.53 5.52
CA VAL A 168 -6.99 -4.24 4.50
C VAL A 168 -5.76 -5.14 4.66
#